data_AF-A0A0M4RDB1-F1
#
_entry.id   AF-A0A0M4RDB1-F1
#
_cell.length_a   1.000
_cell.length_b   1.000
_cell.length_c   1.000
_cell.angle_alpha   90.00
_cell.angle_beta   90.00
_cell.angle_gamma   90.00
#
_symmetry.space_group_name_H-M   'P 1'
#
loop_
_entity.id
_entity.type
_entity.pdbx_description
1 polymer ?
#
loop_
_entity_poly.entity_id
_entity_poly.type
_entity_poly.pdbx_seq_one_letter_code
_entity_poly.pdbx_strand_id
1 'polypeptide(L)'
;MNIVFKLLSTGISLGAGFAASKIVDTVWEKSTGNKPPKDGGDLENSLRSALTFALVSSAVAAIIQVIAGRTTQKAIARFNSHPEEV
;
A
#
# COMPACT_ATOMS: atom_id res chain seq x y z
N MET A 1 15.79 -5.15 20.48
CA MET A 1 15.96 -4.45 19.19
C MET A 1 16.37 -3.01 19.46
N ASN A 2 17.51 -2.54 18.90
CA ASN A 2 18.09 -1.23 19.25
C ASN A 2 17.18 -0.04 18.89
N ILE A 3 17.22 1.00 19.72
CA ILE A 3 16.42 2.23 19.57
C ILE A 3 16.62 2.90 18.20
N VAL A 4 17.83 2.79 17.63
CA VAL A 4 18.20 3.33 16.32
C VAL A 4 17.40 2.68 15.21
N PHE A 5 17.29 1.34 15.21
CA PHE A 5 16.45 0.62 14.24
C PHE A 5 14.98 0.98 14.40
N LYS A 6 14.52 1.21 15.63
CA LYS A 6 13.15 1.65 15.91
C LYS A 6 12.88 3.01 15.27
N LEU A 7 13.76 3.99 15.47
CA LEU A 7 13.65 5.32 14.85
C LEU A 7 13.76 5.29 13.33
N LEU A 8 14.69 4.52 12.76
CA LEU A 8 14.79 4.33 11.32
C LEU A 8 13.50 3.72 10.75
N SER A 9 13.00 2.65 11.39
CA SER A 9 11.77 1.97 10.96
C SER A 9 10.54 2.87 11.05
N THR A 10 10.45 3.72 12.08
CA THR A 10 9.40 4.72 12.22
C THR A 10 9.52 5.79 11.14
N GLY A 11 10.71 6.33 10.88
CA GLY A 11 10.94 7.31 9.82
C GLY A 11 10.59 6.77 8.43
N ILE A 12 11.01 5.54 8.13
CA ILE A 12 10.68 4.85 6.87
C ILE A 12 9.17 4.63 6.76
N SER A 13 8.51 4.18 7.83
CA SER A 13 7.06 3.98 7.84
C SER A 13 6.28 5.27 7.58
N LEU A 14 6.70 6.38 8.21
CA LEU A 14 6.08 7.70 7.99
C LEU A 14 6.29 8.20 6.57
N GLY A 15 7.52 8.09 6.04
CA GLY A 15 7.83 8.47 4.66
C GLY A 15 7.07 7.63 3.64
N ALA A 16 6.99 6.32 3.87
CA ALA A 16 6.23 5.40 3.03
C ALA A 16 4.73 5.72 3.07
N GLY A 17 4.17 6.02 4.24
CA GLY A 17 2.78 6.45 4.38
C GLY A 17 2.49 7.72 3.58
N PHE A 18 3.33 8.75 3.70
CA PHE A 18 3.17 10.00 2.96
C PHE A 18 3.25 9.80 1.44
N ALA A 19 4.23 9.03 0.97
CA ALA A 19 4.39 8.72 -0.44
C ALA A 19 3.20 7.91 -0.98
N ALA A 20 2.74 6.91 -0.23
CA ALA A 20 1.58 6.09 -0.59
C ALA A 20 0.31 6.94 -0.70
N SER A 21 0.05 7.84 0.27
CA SER A 21 -1.10 8.75 0.21
C SER A 21 -1.09 9.61 -1.05
N LYS A 22 0.08 10.18 -1.43
CA LYS A 22 0.20 10.98 -2.66
C LYS A 22 -0.07 10.16 -3.92
N ILE A 23 0.42 8.93 -3.98
CA ILE A 23 0.20 8.04 -5.13
C ILE A 23 -1.30 7.73 -5.25
N VAL A 24 -1.95 7.36 -4.14
CA VAL A 24 -3.39 7.08 -4.12
C VAL A 24 -4.18 8.31 -4.57
N ASP A 25 -3.87 9.48 -4.03
CA ASP A 25 -4.53 10.74 -4.42
C ASP A 25 -4.39 11.02 -5.92
N THR A 26 -3.18 10.87 -6.47
CA THR A 26 -2.90 11.15 -7.88
C THR A 26 -3.58 10.15 -8.82
N VAL A 27 -3.54 8.87 -8.47
CA VAL A 27 -4.22 7.82 -9.25
C VAL A 27 -5.73 8.04 -9.24
N TRP A 28 -6.27 8.45 -8.09
CA TRP A 28 -7.69 8.74 -7.94
C TRP A 28 -8.14 9.94 -8.78
N GLU A 29 -7.42 11.05 -8.68
CA GLU A 29 -7.72 12.25 -9.47
C GLU A 29 -7.60 11.97 -10.97
N LYS A 30 -6.58 11.19 -11.39
CA LYS A 30 -6.38 10.81 -12.78
C LYS A 30 -7.43 9.85 -13.32
N SER A 31 -7.93 8.93 -12.49
CA SER A 31 -8.92 7.92 -12.89
C SER A 31 -10.35 8.45 -12.84
N THR A 32 -10.68 9.25 -11.83
CA THR A 32 -12.05 9.68 -11.53
C THR A 32 -12.31 11.13 -11.99
N GLY A 33 -11.26 11.88 -12.32
CA GLY A 33 -11.33 13.29 -12.71
C GLY A 33 -11.71 14.23 -11.57
N ASN A 34 -11.85 13.71 -10.35
CA ASN A 34 -12.31 14.42 -9.16
C ASN A 34 -11.35 14.18 -8.00
N LYS A 35 -11.27 15.16 -7.10
CA LYS A 35 -10.49 15.01 -5.87
C LYS A 35 -11.03 13.82 -5.05
N PRO A 36 -10.16 13.06 -4.37
CA PRO A 36 -10.57 11.96 -3.51
C PRO A 36 -11.63 12.45 -2.51
N PRO A 37 -12.66 11.64 -2.21
CA PRO A 37 -13.72 12.02 -1.28
C PRO A 37 -13.13 12.08 0.14
N LYS A 38 -12.57 13.24 0.47
CA LYS A 38 -12.01 13.55 1.80
C LYS A 38 -13.00 14.32 2.66
N ASP A 39 -14.00 14.94 2.04
CA ASP A 39 -15.09 15.64 2.74
C ASP A 39 -16.42 14.90 2.52
N GLY A 40 -17.04 14.47 3.61
CA GLY A 40 -18.31 13.74 3.64
C GLY A 40 -19.55 14.59 3.34
N GLY A 41 -19.43 15.63 2.51
CA GLY A 41 -20.49 16.61 2.27
C GLY A 41 -21.61 16.13 1.34
N ASP A 42 -21.38 15.09 0.54
CA ASP A 42 -22.33 14.64 -0.50
C ASP A 42 -22.60 13.12 -0.36
N LEU A 43 -23.54 12.77 0.52
CA LEU A 43 -23.77 11.40 1.00
C LEU A 43 -24.21 10.40 -0.10
N GLU A 44 -24.95 10.85 -1.11
CA GLU A 44 -25.49 9.96 -2.15
C GLU A 44 -24.45 9.65 -3.24
N ASN A 45 -23.70 10.66 -3.68
CA ASN A 45 -22.52 10.49 -4.51
C ASN A 45 -21.42 9.71 -3.75
N SER A 46 -21.31 9.93 -2.44
CA SER A 46 -20.38 9.22 -1.54
C SER A 46 -20.61 7.71 -1.50
N LEU A 47 -21.85 7.20 -1.54
CA LEU A 47 -22.08 5.75 -1.52
C LEU A 47 -21.55 5.03 -2.76
N ARG A 48 -21.86 5.53 -3.97
CA ARG A 48 -21.37 4.93 -5.22
C ARG A 48 -19.86 5.12 -5.37
N SER A 49 -19.35 6.30 -5.02
CA SER A 49 -17.90 6.59 -5.07
C SER A 49 -17.12 5.82 -3.99
N ALA A 50 -17.67 5.59 -2.81
CA ALA A 50 -17.07 4.77 -1.76
C ALA A 50 -17.07 3.29 -2.13
N LEU A 51 -18.15 2.76 -2.72
CA LEU A 51 -18.19 1.36 -3.19
C LEU A 51 -17.19 1.11 -4.31
N THR A 52 -17.08 2.03 -5.27
CA THR A 52 -16.07 1.95 -6.34
C THR A 52 -14.65 2.11 -5.77
N PHE A 53 -14.43 3.03 -4.82
CA PHE A 53 -13.17 3.15 -4.10
C PHE A 53 -12.80 1.86 -3.37
N ALA A 54 -13.74 1.25 -2.66
CA ALA A 54 -13.54 0.02 -1.90
C ALA A 54 -13.22 -1.16 -2.83
N LEU A 55 -13.93 -1.31 -3.94
CA LEU A 55 -13.67 -2.36 -4.93
C LEU A 55 -12.28 -2.20 -5.57
N VAL A 56 -11.94 -0.99 -6.02
CA VAL A 56 -10.63 -0.70 -6.62
C VAL A 56 -9.51 -0.89 -5.59
N SER A 57 -9.69 -0.38 -4.38
CA SER A 57 -8.72 -0.53 -3.29
C SER A 57 -8.51 -1.99 -2.92
N SER A 58 -9.58 -2.79 -2.89
CA SER A 58 -9.51 -4.23 -2.63
C SER A 58 -8.77 -4.97 -3.75
N ALA A 59 -9.02 -4.63 -5.01
CA ALA A 59 -8.29 -5.20 -6.14
C ALA A 59 -6.79 -4.87 -6.07
N VAL A 60 -6.43 -3.62 -5.76
CA VAL A 60 -5.04 -3.20 -5.60
C VAL A 60 -4.39 -3.92 -4.42
N ALA A 61 -5.07 -4.02 -3.28
CA ALA A 61 -4.58 -4.73 -2.11
C ALA A 61 -4.30 -6.21 -2.41
N ALA A 62 -5.20 -6.87 -3.14
CA ALA A 62 -5.01 -8.25 -3.57
C ALA A 62 -3.78 -8.41 -4.47
N ILE A 63 -3.57 -7.49 -5.42
CA ILE A 63 -2.37 -7.49 -6.28
C ILE A 63 -1.10 -7.34 -5.43
N ILE A 64 -1.09 -6.39 -4.50
CA ILE A 64 0.04 -6.17 -3.58
C ILE A 64 0.32 -7.44 -2.78
N GLN A 65 -0.71 -8.09 -2.21
CA GLN A 65 -0.57 -9.32 -1.44
C GLN A 65 0.02 -10.46 -2.28
N VAL A 66 -0.43 -10.64 -3.53
CA VAL A 66 0.10 -11.66 -4.44
C VAL A 66 1.56 -11.40 -4.77
N ILE A 67 1.90 -10.15 -5.10
CA ILE A 67 3.28 -9.77 -5.43
C ILE A 67 4.16 -9.95 -4.20
N ALA A 68 3.78 -9.39 -3.06
CA ALA A 68 4.52 -9.46 -1.80
C ALA A 68 4.72 -10.90 -1.34
N GLY A 69 3.69 -11.74 -1.43
CA GLY A 69 3.78 -13.17 -1.14
C GLY A 69 4.79 -13.86 -2.05
N ARG A 70 4.73 -13.60 -3.36
CA ARG A 70 5.68 -14.17 -4.34
C ARG A 70 7.12 -13.70 -4.11
N THR A 71 7.35 -12.41 -3.87
CA THR A 71 8.70 -11.90 -3.58
C THR A 71 9.24 -12.43 -2.27
N THR A 72 8.41 -12.53 -1.23
CA THR A 72 8.80 -13.10 0.07
C THR A 72 9.19 -14.56 -0.09
N GLN A 73 8.36 -15.36 -0.76
CA GLN A 73 8.67 -16.77 -1.07
C GLN A 73 9.96 -16.91 -1.89
N LYS A 74 10.17 -16.05 -2.89
CA LYS A 74 11.40 -16.05 -3.72
C LYS A 74 12.63 -15.65 -2.92
N ALA A 75 12.51 -14.68 -2.02
CA ALA A 75 13.60 -14.25 -1.15
C ALA A 75 13.96 -15.35 -0.16
N ILE A 76 12.96 -15.94 0.53
CA ILE A 76 13.14 -17.06 1.44
C ILE A 76 13.75 -18.26 0.70
N ALA A 77 13.25 -18.61 -0.48
CA ALA A 77 13.81 -19.67 -1.30
C ALA A 77 15.29 -19.39 -1.64
N ARG A 78 15.64 -18.17 -2.03
CA ARG A 78 17.02 -17.78 -2.30
C ARG A 78 17.92 -17.88 -1.06
N PHE A 79 17.41 -17.54 0.12
CA PHE A 79 18.13 -17.68 1.40
C PHE A 79 18.28 -19.16 1.81
N ASN A 80 17.24 -19.97 1.69
CA ASN A 80 17.27 -21.41 2.00
C ASN A 80 18.07 -22.23 0.97
N SER A 81 18.38 -21.67 -0.21
CA SER A 81 19.23 -22.33 -1.22
C SER A 81 20.74 -22.22 -0.93
N HIS A 82 21.14 -21.56 0.18
CA HIS A 82 22.54 -21.49 0.63
C HIS A 82 22.71 -22.00 2.08
N PRO A 83 22.46 -23.29 2.39
CA PRO A 83 22.66 -23.84 3.74
C PRO A 83 24.12 -24.23 4.07
N GLU A 84 25.04 -24.31 3.10
CA GLU A 84 26.37 -24.94 3.29
C GLU A 84 27.60 -24.02 3.13
N GLU A 85 27.55 -22.78 3.61
CA GLU A 85 28.79 -22.00 3.87
C GLU A 85 28.66 -21.15 5.15
N VAL A 86 28.54 -21.80 6.32
CA VAL A 86 28.94 -21.24 7.64
C VAL A 86 29.61 -22.31 8.49
#